data_AF-K1RU66-F1
#
_entry.id   AF-K1RU66-F1
#
_cell.length_a   1.000
_cell.length_b   1.000
_cell.length_c   1.000
_cell.angle_alpha   90.00
_cell.angle_beta   90.00
_cell.angle_gamma   90.00
#
_symmetry.space_group_name_H-M   'P 1'
#
loop_
_entity.id
_entity.type
_entity.pdbx_description
1 polymer ?
#
loop_
_entity_poly.entity_id
_entity_poly.type
_entity_poly.pdbx_seq_one_letter_code
_entity_poly.pdbx_strand_id
1 'polypeptide(L)'
;MKIQYKFATETISIDVPNDWGEILIDLDRQEYNNDHKETRRHYSLEGKVYEGMDYAVEDSGLEALFAGPTDEERLHAAIRQLSHDQQEMVRAIYFENVSVNDYAARMGVTQSAISHRLQTVKKKLKKFLS
;
A
#
# COMPACT_ATOMS: atom_id res chain seq x y z
N MET A 1 56.98 -0.12 19.02
CA MET A 1 56.44 -0.71 17.77
C MET A 1 55.67 0.38 17.04
N LYS A 2 55.96 0.61 15.75
CA LYS A 2 55.26 1.64 14.98
C LYS A 2 53.96 1.10 14.40
N ILE A 3 52.83 1.70 14.75
CA ILE A 3 51.51 1.41 14.20
C ILE A 3 51.09 2.58 13.29
N GLN A 4 50.52 2.25 12.13
CA GLN A 4 50.00 3.24 11.18
C GLN A 4 48.48 3.26 11.22
N TYR A 5 47.91 4.44 11.48
CA TYR A 5 46.47 4.67 11.41
C TYR A 5 46.16 5.49 10.16
N LYS A 6 45.25 4.96 9.34
CA LYS A 6 44.78 5.62 8.11
C LYS A 6 43.41 6.22 8.37
N PHE A 7 43.34 7.54 8.42
CA PHE A 7 42.10 8.30 8.45
C PHE A 7 41.72 8.71 7.01
N ALA A 8 40.48 9.13 6.82
CA ALA A 8 39.99 9.57 5.50
C ALA A 8 40.79 10.76 4.92
N THR A 9 41.41 11.57 5.78
CA THR A 9 42.14 12.79 5.42
C THR A 9 43.65 12.65 5.51
N GLU A 10 44.18 11.74 6.32
CA GLU A 10 45.61 11.62 6.58
C GLU A 10 46.01 10.26 7.14
N THR A 11 47.30 9.95 7.10
CA THR A 11 47.87 8.74 7.71
C THR A 11 48.89 9.13 8.77
N ILE A 12 48.68 8.69 10.01
CA ILE A 12 49.53 9.00 11.15
C ILE A 12 50.28 7.75 11.58
N SER A 13 51.57 7.88 11.87
CA SER A 13 52.39 6.79 12.43
C SER A 13 52.75 7.12 13.87
N ILE A 14 52.40 6.23 14.80
CA ILE A 14 52.64 6.40 16.24
C ILE A 14 53.57 5.27 16.70
N ASP A 15 54.56 5.61 17.51
CA ASP A 15 55.37 4.59 18.18
C ASP A 15 54.72 4.21 19.52
N VAL A 16 54.33 2.95 19.61
CA VAL A 16 53.56 2.39 20.72
C VAL A 16 54.45 1.40 21.49
N PRO A 17 54.48 1.45 22.84
CA PRO A 17 55.19 0.44 23.63
C PRO A 17 54.73 -0.99 23.29
N ASN A 18 55.64 -1.96 23.35
CA ASN A 18 55.35 -3.32 22.86
C ASN A 18 54.17 -3.98 23.59
N ASP A 19 54.06 -3.83 24.91
CA ASP A 19 52.97 -4.39 25.72
C ASP A 19 51.59 -3.92 25.22
N TRP A 20 51.47 -2.64 24.86
CA TRP A 20 50.26 -2.07 24.29
C TRP A 20 50.07 -2.46 22.82
N GLY A 21 51.17 -2.58 22.07
CA GLY A 21 51.16 -3.01 20.67
C GLY A 21 50.58 -4.41 20.50
N GLU A 22 50.95 -5.35 21.38
CA GLU A 22 50.42 -6.72 21.35
C GLU A 22 48.93 -6.78 21.61
N ILE A 23 48.44 -5.98 22.58
CA ILE A 23 47.01 -5.87 22.89
C ILE A 23 46.22 -5.33 21.68
N LEU A 24 46.73 -4.28 21.03
CA LEU A 24 46.07 -3.68 19.87
C LEU A 24 45.96 -4.67 18.70
N ILE A 25 47.01 -5.44 18.42
CA ILE A 25 46.99 -6.47 17.36
C ILE A 25 45.94 -7.55 17.67
N ASP A 26 45.80 -7.97 18.93
CA ASP A 26 44.79 -8.96 19.29
C ASP A 26 43.36 -8.42 19.15
N LEU A 27 43.14 -7.16 19.53
CA LEU A 27 41.84 -6.49 19.37
C LEU A 27 41.45 -6.37 17.89
N ASP A 28 42.37 -5.94 17.02
CA ASP A 28 42.12 -5.86 15.57
C ASP A 28 41.73 -7.23 14.98
N ARG A 29 42.38 -8.31 15.46
CA ARG A 29 42.05 -9.68 15.05
C ARG A 29 40.66 -10.10 15.54
N GLN A 30 40.29 -9.75 16.76
CA GLN A 30 38.96 -10.06 17.31
C GLN A 30 37.86 -9.29 16.58
N GLU A 31 38.08 -8.00 16.30
CA GLU A 31 37.17 -7.16 15.51
C GLU A 31 36.96 -7.77 14.13
N TYR A 32 38.04 -8.10 13.41
CA TYR A 32 37.97 -8.76 12.10
C TYR A 32 37.14 -10.05 12.13
N ASN A 33 37.35 -10.91 13.13
CA ASN A 33 36.61 -12.16 13.28
C ASN A 33 35.11 -11.92 13.54
N ASN A 34 34.79 -10.93 14.36
CA ASN A 34 33.40 -10.56 14.65
C ASN A 34 32.70 -9.98 13.42
N ASP A 35 33.35 -9.07 12.72
CA ASP A 35 32.84 -8.48 11.48
C ASP A 35 32.60 -9.56 10.42
N HIS A 36 33.52 -10.51 10.28
CA HIS A 36 33.35 -11.63 9.34
C HIS A 36 32.19 -12.56 9.77
N LYS A 37 32.05 -12.78 11.09
CA LYS A 37 30.96 -13.57 11.67
C LYS A 37 29.59 -12.90 11.50
N GLU A 38 29.54 -11.58 11.47
CA GLU A 38 28.32 -10.80 11.26
C GLU A 38 28.00 -10.64 9.76
N THR A 39 29.00 -10.31 8.94
CA THR A 39 28.83 -10.08 7.50
C THR A 39 28.31 -11.31 6.75
N ARG A 40 28.69 -12.52 7.18
CA ARG A 40 28.12 -13.78 6.62
C ARG A 40 26.61 -13.94 6.86
N ARG A 41 26.00 -13.11 7.71
CA ARG A 41 24.55 -13.06 7.98
C ARG A 41 23.88 -11.89 7.25
N HIS A 42 24.67 -11.00 6.63
CA HIS A 42 24.12 -9.92 5.83
C HIS A 42 23.54 -10.48 4.54
N TYR A 43 22.32 -10.06 4.23
CA TYR A 43 21.70 -10.28 2.93
C TYR A 43 20.97 -8.99 2.53
N SER A 44 20.93 -8.70 1.23
CA SER A 44 20.25 -7.50 0.73
C SER A 44 18.73 -7.67 0.86
N LEU A 45 18.09 -6.70 1.53
CA LEU A 45 16.64 -6.62 1.61
C LEU A 45 16.03 -6.30 0.23
N GLU A 46 16.70 -5.50 -0.60
CA GLU A 46 16.25 -5.18 -1.96
C GLU A 46 16.24 -6.42 -2.86
N GLY A 47 17.21 -7.32 -2.68
CA GLY A 47 17.24 -8.62 -3.37
C GLY A 47 16.09 -9.56 -2.98
N LYS A 48 15.41 -9.30 -1.86
CA LYS A 48 14.25 -10.06 -1.37
C LYS A 48 12.89 -9.51 -1.79
N VAL A 49 12.84 -8.30 -2.34
CA VAL A 49 11.61 -7.71 -2.88
C VAL A 49 11.02 -8.58 -4.01
N TYR A 50 11.88 -9.26 -4.79
CA TYR A 50 11.44 -10.14 -5.87
C TYR A 50 10.76 -11.44 -5.37
N GLU A 51 11.20 -11.99 -4.23
CA GLU A 51 10.64 -13.23 -3.70
C GLU A 51 9.42 -13.01 -2.81
N GLY A 52 9.21 -11.81 -2.23
CA GLY A 52 8.00 -11.43 -1.50
C GLY A 52 7.69 -12.23 -0.22
N MET A 53 8.30 -13.39 -0.02
CA MET A 53 8.03 -14.36 1.05
C MET A 53 8.47 -13.86 2.43
N ASP A 54 9.59 -13.14 2.53
CA ASP A 54 10.09 -12.65 3.82
C ASP A 54 9.22 -11.52 4.40
N TYR A 55 8.39 -10.88 3.56
CA TYR A 55 7.43 -9.85 3.95
C TYR A 55 5.98 -10.34 3.91
N ALA A 56 5.73 -11.55 3.38
CA ALA A 56 4.39 -12.11 3.29
C ALA A 56 3.95 -12.53 4.70
N VAL A 57 2.84 -11.95 5.14
CA VAL A 57 2.13 -12.41 6.33
C VAL A 57 0.96 -13.25 5.84
N GLU A 58 0.91 -14.51 6.24
CA GLU A 58 -0.30 -15.34 6.09
C GLU A 58 -1.36 -14.85 7.08
N ASP A 59 -2.06 -13.77 6.69
CA ASP A 59 -3.20 -13.23 7.44
C ASP A 59 -4.49 -13.73 6.79
N SER A 60 -5.15 -14.69 7.44
CA SER A 60 -6.46 -15.20 7.01
C SER A 60 -7.55 -14.12 7.03
N GLY A 61 -7.36 -13.03 7.79
CA GLY A 61 -8.21 -11.85 7.77
C GLY A 61 -8.04 -11.02 6.50
N LEU A 62 -6.86 -11.02 5.88
CA LEU A 62 -6.59 -10.30 4.63
C LEU A 62 -7.38 -10.91 3.47
N GLU A 63 -7.36 -12.24 3.34
CA GLU A 63 -8.21 -12.93 2.35
C GLU A 63 -9.70 -12.69 2.61
N ALA A 64 -10.11 -12.63 3.89
CA ALA A 64 -11.49 -12.36 4.28
C ALA A 64 -11.98 -10.95 3.86
N LEU A 65 -11.09 -9.96 3.74
CA LEU A 65 -11.46 -8.63 3.22
C LEU A 65 -11.88 -8.67 1.75
N PHE A 66 -11.34 -9.63 0.99
CA PHE A 66 -11.68 -9.87 -0.41
C PHE A 66 -12.62 -11.06 -0.60
N ALA A 67 -12.99 -11.75 0.49
CA ALA A 67 -13.93 -12.85 0.47
C ALA A 67 -15.36 -12.31 0.34
N GLY A 68 -15.81 -12.19 -0.91
CA GLY A 68 -17.19 -11.82 -1.23
C GLY A 68 -17.28 -11.06 -2.55
N PRO A 69 -18.51 -10.78 -3.01
CA PRO A 69 -18.70 -9.93 -4.16
C PRO A 69 -18.13 -8.54 -3.83
N THR A 70 -17.41 -7.98 -4.78
CA THR A 70 -16.90 -6.62 -4.76
C THR A 70 -18.02 -5.61 -4.56
N ASP A 71 -17.70 -4.42 -4.07
CA ASP A 71 -18.68 -3.34 -3.92
C ASP A 71 -19.35 -2.98 -5.25
N GLU A 72 -18.62 -3.10 -6.37
CA GLU A 72 -19.14 -2.94 -7.72
C GLU A 72 -20.21 -3.98 -8.04
N GLU A 73 -19.94 -5.27 -7.80
CA GLU A 73 -20.91 -6.35 -8.03
C GLU A 73 -22.17 -6.18 -7.17
N ARG A 74 -22.00 -5.79 -5.90
CA ARG A 74 -23.12 -5.49 -4.99
C ARG A 74 -23.93 -4.31 -5.49
N LEU A 75 -23.28 -3.24 -5.94
CA LEU A 75 -23.95 -2.07 -6.50
C LEU A 75 -24.73 -2.42 -7.76
N HIS A 76 -24.15 -3.15 -8.70
CA HIS A 76 -24.84 -3.60 -9.91
C HIS A 76 -26.01 -4.54 -9.58
N ALA A 77 -25.87 -5.42 -8.59
CA ALA A 77 -26.97 -6.26 -8.12
C ALA A 77 -28.11 -5.43 -7.52
N ALA A 78 -27.81 -4.39 -6.73
CA ALA A 78 -28.80 -3.48 -6.19
C ALA A 78 -29.50 -2.64 -7.28
N ILE A 79 -28.76 -2.19 -8.30
CA ILE A 79 -29.33 -1.45 -9.43
C ILE A 79 -30.31 -2.34 -10.22
N ARG A 80 -29.98 -3.62 -10.44
CA ARG A 80 -30.87 -4.58 -11.12
C ARG A 80 -32.23 -4.77 -10.43
N GLN A 81 -32.34 -4.49 -9.13
CA GLN A 81 -33.59 -4.57 -8.36
C GLN A 81 -34.48 -3.32 -8.50
N LEU A 82 -33.97 -2.22 -9.06
CA LEU A 82 -34.76 -1.02 -9.34
C LEU A 82 -35.72 -1.25 -10.52
N SER A 83 -36.76 -0.42 -10.65
CA SER A 83 -37.61 -0.46 -11.84
C SER A 83 -36.85 0.03 -13.08
N HIS A 84 -37.29 -0.37 -14.28
CA HIS A 84 -36.65 0.02 -15.55
C HIS A 84 -36.36 1.54 -15.63
N ASP A 85 -37.37 2.37 -15.40
CA ASP A 85 -37.25 3.84 -15.41
C ASP A 85 -36.25 4.38 -14.38
N GLN A 86 -36.06 3.68 -13.26
CA GLN A 86 -35.11 4.07 -12.22
C GLN A 86 -33.69 3.67 -12.61
N GLN A 87 -33.52 2.50 -13.24
CA GLN A 87 -32.23 2.06 -13.76
C GLN A 87 -31.75 2.99 -14.88
N GLU A 88 -32.61 3.32 -15.83
CA GLU A 88 -32.29 4.23 -16.94
C GLU A 88 -31.88 5.62 -16.43
N MET A 89 -32.62 6.16 -15.45
CA MET A 89 -32.29 7.44 -14.82
C MET A 89 -30.94 7.40 -14.10
N VAL A 90 -30.63 6.33 -13.36
CA VAL A 90 -29.32 6.16 -12.70
C VAL A 90 -28.20 6.06 -13.74
N ARG A 91 -28.41 5.29 -14.81
CA ARG A 91 -27.47 5.14 -15.91
C ARG A 91 -27.16 6.47 -16.57
N ALA A 92 -28.19 7.20 -16.99
CA ALA A 92 -28.03 8.50 -17.65
C ALA A 92 -27.23 9.49 -16.79
N ILE A 93 -27.56 9.57 -15.50
CA ILE A 93 -26.99 10.61 -14.62
C ILE A 93 -25.60 10.25 -14.11
N TYR A 94 -25.36 9.01 -13.69
CA TYR A 94 -24.09 8.64 -13.04
C TYR A 94 -23.09 7.94 -13.96
N PHE A 95 -23.54 7.26 -15.02
CA PHE A 95 -22.66 6.51 -15.93
C PHE A 95 -22.43 7.25 -17.26
N GLU A 96 -23.45 7.96 -17.75
CA GLU A 96 -23.39 8.69 -19.02
C GLU A 96 -23.14 10.20 -18.82
N ASN A 97 -22.99 10.65 -17.57
CA ASN A 97 -22.72 12.05 -17.18
C ASN A 97 -23.76 13.06 -17.72
N VAL A 98 -25.02 12.65 -17.92
CA VAL A 98 -26.11 13.55 -18.28
C VAL A 98 -26.47 14.40 -17.07
N SER A 99 -26.51 15.72 -17.23
CA SER A 99 -26.90 16.60 -16.12
C SER A 99 -28.36 16.38 -15.72
N VAL A 100 -28.68 16.62 -14.44
CA VAL A 100 -30.06 16.50 -13.95
C VAL A 100 -31.01 17.43 -14.71
N ASN A 101 -30.52 18.61 -15.14
CA ASN A 101 -31.28 19.58 -15.91
C ASN A 101 -31.59 19.05 -17.32
N ASP A 102 -30.59 18.51 -18.01
CA ASP A 102 -30.76 17.98 -19.36
C ASP A 102 -31.67 16.75 -19.35
N TYR A 103 -31.52 15.89 -18.34
CA TYR A 103 -32.39 14.74 -18.16
C TYR A 103 -33.84 15.17 -17.89
N ALA A 104 -34.05 16.20 -17.06
CA ALA A 104 -35.36 16.76 -16.79
C ALA A 104 -36.00 17.35 -18.06
N ALA A 105 -35.22 18.09 -18.86
CA ALA A 105 -35.65 18.65 -20.14
C ALA A 105 -36.06 17.56 -21.14
N ARG A 106 -35.27 16.48 -21.28
CA ARG A 106 -35.61 15.32 -22.13
C ARG A 106 -36.92 14.65 -21.72
N MET A 107 -37.18 14.57 -20.42
CA MET A 107 -38.38 13.96 -19.86
C MET A 107 -39.58 14.92 -19.76
N GLY A 108 -39.42 16.20 -20.11
CA GLY A 108 -40.48 17.22 -20.03
C GLY A 108 -40.91 17.55 -18.60
N VAL A 109 -40.03 17.37 -17.60
CA VAL A 109 -40.33 17.59 -16.17
C VAL A 109 -39.39 18.63 -15.56
N THR A 110 -39.71 19.10 -14.36
CA THR A 110 -38.83 20.02 -13.63
C THR A 110 -37.61 19.30 -13.04
N GLN A 111 -36.51 20.04 -12.90
CA GLN A 111 -35.30 19.58 -12.21
C GLN A 111 -35.59 19.04 -10.80
N SER A 112 -36.51 19.69 -10.08
CA SER A 112 -36.88 19.29 -8.72
C SER A 112 -37.60 17.94 -8.69
N ALA A 113 -38.43 17.64 -9.71
CA ALA A 113 -39.08 16.34 -9.84
C ALA A 113 -38.05 15.21 -10.01
N ILE A 114 -37.03 15.40 -10.85
CA ILE A 114 -35.92 14.43 -11.00
C ILE A 114 -35.13 14.30 -9.69
N SER A 115 -34.85 15.41 -9.00
CA SER A 115 -34.15 15.39 -7.71
C SER A 115 -34.89 14.56 -6.65
N HIS A 116 -36.21 14.70 -6.53
CA HIS A 116 -37.01 13.88 -5.62
C HIS A 116 -37.04 12.39 -6.03
N ARG A 117 -37.10 12.11 -7.33
CA ARG A 117 -36.99 10.73 -7.85
C ARG A 117 -35.64 10.11 -7.50
N LEU A 118 -34.54 10.85 -7.67
CA LEU A 118 -33.20 10.42 -7.30
C LEU A 118 -33.07 10.14 -5.80
N GLN A 119 -33.66 10.98 -4.93
CA GLN A 119 -33.67 10.70 -3.50
C GLN A 119 -34.39 9.38 -3.17
N THR A 120 -35.50 9.09 -3.84
CA THR A 120 -36.22 7.82 -3.69
C THR A 120 -35.36 6.65 -4.13
N VAL A 121 -34.65 6.77 -5.26
CA VAL A 121 -33.74 5.74 -5.74
C VAL A 121 -32.58 5.51 -4.77
N LYS A 122 -31.96 6.57 -4.25
CA LYS A 122 -30.90 6.47 -3.23
C LYS A 122 -31.39 5.75 -1.97
N LYS A 123 -32.62 6.03 -1.51
CA LYS A 123 -33.23 5.31 -0.38
C LYS A 123 -33.42 3.81 -0.68
N LYS A 124 -33.86 3.45 -1.89
CA LYS A 124 -34.00 2.05 -2.31
C LYS A 124 -32.66 1.33 -2.38
N LEU A 125 -31.66 1.95 -3.05
CA LEU A 125 -30.31 1.39 -3.14
C LEU A 125 -29.70 1.18 -1.75
N LYS A 126 -29.86 2.14 -0.83
CA LYS A 126 -29.45 1.98 0.57
C LYS A 126 -30.11 0.78 1.24
N LYS A 127 -31.38 0.49 0.95
CA LYS A 127 -32.09 -0.68 1.48
C LYS A 127 -31.61 -2.00 0.87
N PHE A 128 -31.19 -2.00 -0.40
CA PHE A 128 -30.69 -3.20 -1.08
C PHE A 128 -29.23 -3.52 -0.76
N LEU A 129 -28.45 -2.51 -0.34
CA LEU A 129 -27.03 -2.63 0.02
C LEU A 129 -26.81 -2.75 1.53
N SER A 130 -27.84 -2.52 2.34
CA SER A 130 -27.82 -2.74 3.79
C SER A 130 -28.14 -4.18 4.12
#